data_AF-A0A258WTK4-F1
#
_entry.id   AF-A0A258WTK4-F1
#
_cell.length_a   1.000
_cell.length_b   1.000
_cell.length_c   1.000
_cell.angle_alpha   90.00
_cell.angle_beta   90.00
_cell.angle_gamma   90.00
#
_symmetry.space_group_name_H-M   'P 1'
#
loop_
_entity.id
_entity.type
_entity.pdbx_description
1 polymer ?
#
loop_
_entity_poly.entity_id
_entity_poly.type
_entity_poly.pdbx_seq_one_letter_code
_entity_poly.pdbx_strand_id
1 'polypeptide(L)'
;MMSKLFLTCKHATELIERKQESELSLKSGLQLKLHLLMCKACTAYYAQSLLINKALKKYLKKQEGQKDTIVRNEKLKERIISKIQ
;
A
#
# COMPACT_ATOMS: atom_id res chain seq x y z
N MET A 1 28.05 -4.83 -3.63
CA MET A 1 28.20 -6.08 -4.40
C MET A 1 26.82 -6.71 -4.54
N MET A 2 26.21 -6.70 -5.74
CA MET A 2 24.91 -7.31 -6.01
C MET A 2 25.11 -8.69 -6.63
N SER A 3 24.95 -9.75 -5.84
CA SER A 3 24.68 -11.07 -6.41
C SER A 3 23.17 -11.16 -6.67
N LYS A 4 22.74 -11.46 -7.90
CA LYS A 4 21.31 -11.66 -8.26
C LYS A 4 20.60 -12.76 -7.44
N LEU A 5 21.36 -13.53 -6.65
CA LEU A 5 20.91 -14.59 -5.76
C LEU A 5 20.48 -14.06 -4.37
N PHE A 6 21.11 -13.01 -3.86
CA PHE A 6 20.80 -12.41 -2.55
C PHE A 6 20.20 -11.02 -2.71
N LEU A 7 18.97 -10.84 -2.21
CA LEU A 7 18.30 -9.54 -2.16
C LEU A 7 19.10 -8.56 -1.29
N THR A 8 19.21 -7.32 -1.78
CA THR A 8 19.59 -6.19 -0.92
C THR A 8 18.42 -5.83 -0.01
N CYS A 9 18.68 -5.18 1.13
CA CYS A 9 17.61 -4.70 2.01
C CYS A 9 16.62 -3.79 1.25
N LYS A 10 17.12 -2.93 0.34
CA LYS A 10 16.28 -2.07 -0.51
C LYS A 10 15.30 -2.88 -1.37
N HIS A 11 15.78 -3.93 -2.04
CA HIS A 11 14.90 -4.76 -2.87
C HIS A 11 13.98 -5.64 -2.00
N ALA A 12 14.44 -6.06 -0.81
CA ALA A 12 13.60 -6.80 0.12
C ALA A 12 12.42 -5.94 0.60
N THR A 13 12.66 -4.68 0.99
CA THR A 13 11.58 -3.75 1.37
C THR A 13 10.63 -3.46 0.22
N GLU A 14 11.13 -3.33 -1.01
CA GLU A 14 10.28 -3.19 -2.20
C GLU A 14 9.36 -4.41 -2.41
N LEU A 15 9.90 -5.63 -2.31
CA LEU A 15 9.11 -6.86 -2.44
C LEU A 15 8.11 -7.03 -1.29
N ILE A 16 8.44 -6.55 -0.08
CA ILE A 16 7.53 -6.54 1.07
C ILE A 16 6.29 -5.70 0.79
N GLU A 17 6.46 -4.50 0.24
CA GLU A 17 5.32 -3.64 -0.11
C GLU A 17 4.52 -4.25 -1.26
N ARG A 18 5.20 -4.68 -2.34
CA ARG A 18 4.52 -5.29 -3.50
C ARG A 18 3.67 -6.50 -3.12
N LYS A 19 4.15 -7.32 -2.17
CA LYS A 19 3.44 -8.51 -1.65
C LYS A 19 2.10 -8.16 -0.96
N GLN A 20 1.94 -6.95 -0.46
CA GLN A 20 0.75 -6.52 0.29
C GLN A 20 -0.35 -5.95 -0.62
N GLU A 21 0.01 -5.62 -1.86
CA GLU A 21 -0.88 -5.19 -2.93
C GLU A 21 -1.20 -6.31 -3.92
N SER A 22 -0.21 -7.16 -4.23
CA SER A 22 -0.30 -8.19 -5.26
C SER A 22 0.52 -9.43 -4.92
N GLU A 23 0.25 -10.54 -5.59
CA GLU A 23 1.05 -11.75 -5.40
C GLU A 23 2.46 -11.60 -6.01
N LEU A 24 3.45 -12.11 -5.30
CA LEU A 24 4.82 -12.20 -5.80
C LEU A 24 4.99 -13.46 -6.65
N SER A 25 5.88 -13.40 -7.64
CA SER A 25 6.33 -14.61 -8.33
C SER A 25 7.00 -15.59 -7.37
N LEU A 26 6.89 -16.89 -7.61
CA LEU A 26 7.46 -17.94 -6.75
C LEU A 26 8.94 -17.70 -6.42
N LYS A 27 9.72 -17.28 -7.44
CA LYS A 27 11.14 -16.94 -7.29
C LYS A 27 11.36 -15.77 -6.33
N SER A 28 10.69 -14.65 -6.55
CA SER A 28 10.86 -13.46 -5.71
C SER A 28 10.34 -13.67 -4.29
N GLY A 29 9.26 -14.45 -4.13
CA GLY A 29 8.75 -14.87 -2.83
C GLY A 29 9.74 -15.75 -2.06
N LEU A 30 10.42 -16.70 -2.71
CA LEU A 30 11.46 -17.52 -2.07
C LEU A 30 12.68 -16.68 -1.67
N GLN A 31 13.15 -15.81 -2.56
CA GLN A 31 14.27 -14.91 -2.26
C GLN A 31 13.95 -14.02 -1.06
N LEU A 32 12.74 -13.45 -1.01
CA LEU A 32 12.31 -12.63 0.12
C LEU A 32 12.24 -13.43 1.42
N LYS A 33 11.69 -14.65 1.39
CA LYS A 33 11.67 -15.54 2.58
C LYS A 33 13.08 -15.79 3.12
N LEU A 34 14.04 -16.12 2.25
CA LEU A 34 15.43 -16.33 2.67
C LEU A 34 16.04 -15.07 3.27
N HIS A 35 15.81 -13.90 2.66
CA HIS A 35 16.32 -12.62 3.20
C HIS A 35 15.74 -12.30 4.59
N LEU A 36 14.45 -12.56 4.82
CA LEU A 36 13.79 -12.32 6.10
C LEU A 36 14.27 -13.26 7.22
N LEU A 37 14.82 -14.44 6.89
CA LEU A 37 15.42 -15.35 7.87
C LEU A 37 16.78 -14.85 8.37
N MET A 38 17.51 -14.08 7.57
CA MET A 38 18.87 -13.62 7.86
C MET A 38 18.97 -12.15 8.29
N CYS A 39 17.98 -11.32 7.97
CA CYS A 39 18.02 -9.88 8.20
C CYS A 39 16.93 -9.41 9.18
N LYS A 40 17.29 -9.29 10.47
CA LYS A 40 16.38 -8.84 11.55
C LYS A 40 15.70 -7.51 11.25
N ALA A 41 16.40 -6.56 10.63
CA ALA A 41 15.85 -5.26 10.28
C ALA A 41 14.71 -5.37 9.26
N CYS A 42 14.88 -6.21 8.23
CA CYS A 42 13.83 -6.46 7.24
C CYS A 42 12.67 -7.27 7.83
N THR A 43 12.93 -8.19 8.78
CA THR A 43 11.88 -8.90 9.53
C THR A 43 11.03 -7.93 10.35
N ALA A 44 11.67 -6.99 11.06
CA ALA A 44 10.98 -5.97 11.83
C ALA A 44 10.17 -5.03 10.92
N TYR A 45 10.77 -4.57 9.82
CA TYR A 45 10.09 -3.76 8.81
C TYR A 45 8.87 -4.49 8.23
N TYR A 46 8.98 -5.78 7.92
CA TYR A 46 7.86 -6.59 7.42
C TYR A 46 6.67 -6.57 8.37
N ALA A 47 6.92 -6.77 9.67
CA ALA A 47 5.88 -6.73 10.69
C ALA A 47 5.25 -5.34 10.82
N GLN A 48 6.06 -4.27 10.78
CA GLN A 48 5.58 -2.89 10.85
C GLN A 48 4.71 -2.53 9.64
N SER A 49 5.18 -2.85 8.43
CA SER A 49 4.46 -2.58 7.19
C SER A 49 3.11 -3.31 7.15
N LEU A 50 3.07 -4.59 7.56
CA LEU A 50 1.82 -5.34 7.69
C LEU A 50 0.83 -4.69 8.67
N LEU A 51 1.31 -4.18 9.80
CA LEU A 51 0.47 -3.48 10.78
C LEU A 51 -0.14 -2.21 10.17
N ILE A 52 0.70 -1.38 9.54
CA ILE A 52 0.27 -0.13 8.89
C ILE A 52 -0.77 -0.43 7.81
N ASN A 53 -0.47 -1.35 6.89
CA ASN A 53 -1.38 -1.70 5.80
C ASN A 53 -2.71 -2.27 6.32
N LYS A 54 -2.69 -3.08 7.37
CA LYS A 54 -3.93 -3.58 8.00
C LYS A 54 -4.74 -2.46 8.63
N ALA A 55 -4.09 -1.51 9.31
CA ALA A 55 -4.75 -0.35 9.91
C ALA A 55 -5.38 0.55 8.83
N LEU A 56 -4.65 0.83 7.75
CA LEU A 56 -5.13 1.62 6.61
C LEU A 56 -6.30 0.93 5.90
N LYS A 57 -6.19 -0.36 5.57
CA LYS A 57 -7.30 -1.13 4.96
C LYS A 57 -8.56 -1.10 5.83
N LYS A 58 -8.41 -1.20 7.16
CA LYS A 58 -9.54 -1.09 8.09
C LYS A 58 -10.14 0.32 8.10
N TYR A 59 -9.30 1.36 8.09
CA TYR A 59 -9.74 2.75 8.06
C TYR A 59 -10.51 3.06 6.76
N LEU A 60 -9.97 2.67 5.60
CA LEU A 60 -10.59 2.88 4.29
C LEU A 60 -11.91 2.10 4.16
N LYS A 61 -11.95 0.84 4.61
CA LYS A 61 -13.21 0.06 4.61
C LYS A 61 -14.28 0.67 5.51
N LYS A 62 -13.90 1.33 6.61
CA LYS A 62 -14.84 2.07 7.47
C LYS A 62 -15.41 3.31 6.75
N GLN A 63 -14.59 3.98 5.93
CA GLN A 63 -14.99 5.11 5.09
C GLN A 63 -15.90 4.68 3.94
N GLU A 64 -15.67 3.55 3.27
CA GLU A 64 -16.57 3.05 2.21
C GLU A 64 -18.01 2.79 2.69
N GLY A 65 -18.19 2.46 3.98
CA GLY A 65 -19.51 2.35 4.61
C GLY A 65 -20.16 3.70 4.93
N GLN A 66 -19.38 4.77 5.02
CA GLN A 66 -19.87 6.14 4.96
C GLN A 66 -20.03 6.47 3.47
N LYS A 67 -21.15 6.07 2.87
CA LYS A 67 -21.58 6.69 1.62
C LYS A 67 -21.48 8.20 1.85
N ASP A 68 -20.56 8.86 1.17
CA ASP A 68 -20.55 10.31 1.11
C ASP A 68 -21.98 10.71 0.82
N THR A 69 -22.59 11.40 1.78
CA THR A 69 -23.89 12.00 1.51
C THR A 69 -23.61 12.93 0.35
N ILE A 70 -24.30 12.75 -0.79
CA ILE A 70 -24.14 13.66 -1.92
C ILE A 70 -24.61 15.03 -1.41
N VAL A 71 -23.68 15.85 -0.94
CA VAL A 71 -23.98 17.22 -0.50
C VAL A 71 -24.06 18.06 -1.76
N ARG A 72 -25.28 18.24 -2.27
CA ARG A 72 -25.51 19.17 -3.37
C ARG A 72 -25.35 20.60 -2.88
N ASN A 73 -24.38 21.31 -3.45
CA ASN A 73 -24.22 22.75 -3.26
C ASN A 73 -24.88 23.48 -4.43
N GLU A 74 -26.20 23.65 -4.37
CA GLU A 74 -26.98 24.29 -5.43
C GLU A 74 -26.51 25.73 -5.71
N LYS A 75 -26.10 26.48 -4.67
CA LYS A 75 -25.51 27.82 -4.84
C LYS A 75 -24.22 27.81 -5.66
N LEU A 76 -23.35 26.82 -5.47
CA LEU A 76 -22.13 26.69 -6.26
C LEU A 76 -22.45 26.34 -7.72
N LYS A 77 -23.40 25.43 -7.94
CA LYS A 77 -23.85 25.04 -9.28
C LYS A 77 -24.42 26.22 -10.05
N GLU A 78 -25.29 27.01 -9.43
CA GLU A 78 -25.87 28.23 -10.01
C GLU A 78 -24.78 29.24 -10.39
N ARG A 79 -23.79 29.48 -9.52
CA ARG A 79 -22.65 30.40 -9.80
C ARG A 79 -21.75 29.94 -10.95
N ILE A 80 -21.64 28.64 -11.19
CA ILE A 80 -20.87 28.10 -12.32
C ILE A 80 -21.66 28.27 -13.61
N ILE A 81 -22.95 27.93 -13.61
CA ILE A 81 -23.84 28.08 -14.77
C ILE A 81 -23.88 29.55 -15.21
N SER A 82 -24.01 30.48 -14.27
CA SER A 82 -24.06 31.92 -14.54
C SER A 82 -22.75 32.51 -15.09
N LYS A 83 -21.65 31.76 -15.11
CA LYS A 83 -20.35 32.17 -15.66
C LYS A 83 -20.06 31.55 -17.02
N ILE A 84 -20.85 30.54 -17.43
CA ILE A 84 -20.71 29.83 -18.70
C ILE A 84 -21.72 30.34 -19.73
N GLN A 85 -22.84 30.91 -19.27
CA GLN A 85 -23.75 31.73 -20.09
C GLN A 85 -23.22 33.16 -20.20
#